data_AF-A0A3A6Q2L8-F1
#
_entry.id   AF-A0A3A6Q2L8-F1
#
_cell.length_a   1.000
_cell.length_b   1.000
_cell.length_c   1.000
_cell.angle_alpha   90.00
_cell.angle_beta   90.00
_cell.angle_gamma   90.00
#
_symmetry.space_group_name_H-M   'P 1'
#
loop_
_entity.id
_entity.type
_entity.pdbx_description
1 polymer ?
#
loop_
_entity_poly.entity_id
_entity_poly.type
_entity_poly.pdbx_seq_one_letter_code
_entity_poly.pdbx_strand_id
1 'polypeptide(L)'
;MSPPDSPDGPELLAERSVLGVFIHPITLLTGFFGIGIMLTAVVYLLSSHQFTRANARNALNWHLSVFGVATVGIVLFVLGADDLTTTTGQTVSVSLLPEPLATVFALVGGVLLFLAGVGSLLTIVFSIAATFKAIFGSAWAYPFAPDLVTWLGTLELGDRLT
;
A
#
# COMPACT_ATOMS: atom_id res chain seq x y z
N MET A 1 -16.07 -46.88 0.08
CA MET A 1 -15.39 -45.67 -0.43
C MET A 1 -14.50 -45.19 0.70
N SER A 2 -13.18 -45.16 0.50
CA SER A 2 -12.28 -44.55 1.49
C SER A 2 -12.56 -43.04 1.54
N PRO A 3 -12.52 -42.39 2.72
CA PRO A 3 -12.60 -40.94 2.79
C PRO A 3 -11.45 -40.32 1.99
N PRO A 4 -11.63 -39.15 1.36
CA PRO A 4 -10.52 -38.46 0.72
C PRO A 4 -9.47 -38.15 1.79
N ASP A 5 -8.21 -38.50 1.49
CA ASP A 5 -7.07 -38.19 2.35
C ASP A 5 -7.04 -36.67 2.55
N SER A 6 -7.15 -36.23 3.81
CA SER A 6 -6.97 -34.83 4.14
C SER A 6 -5.47 -34.53 4.01
N PRO A 7 -5.07 -33.52 3.23
CA PRO A 7 -3.65 -33.22 3.04
C PRO A 7 -2.99 -32.93 4.40
N ASP A 8 -1.82 -33.53 4.62
CA ASP A 8 -1.08 -33.40 5.86
C ASP A 8 -0.59 -31.95 6.04
N GLY A 9 -0.42 -31.51 7.30
CA GLY A 9 0.01 -30.15 7.64
C GLY A 9 1.23 -29.63 6.84
N PRO A 10 2.31 -30.42 6.64
CA PRO A 10 3.46 -30.01 5.82
C PRO A 10 3.12 -29.73 4.34
N GLU A 11 2.18 -30.46 3.76
CA GLU A 11 1.74 -30.28 2.37
C GLU A 11 0.92 -28.99 2.22
N LEU A 12 0.03 -28.72 3.19
CA LEU A 12 -0.71 -27.45 3.25
C LEU A 12 0.20 -26.24 3.40
N LEU A 13 1.34 -26.37 4.08
CA LEU A 13 2.32 -25.28 4.21
C LEU A 13 3.16 -25.09 2.95
N ALA A 14 3.39 -26.16 2.17
CA ALA A 14 4.04 -26.09 0.86
C ALA A 14 3.15 -25.39 -0.19
N GLU A 15 1.83 -25.47 -0.02
CA GLU A 15 0.87 -24.71 -0.84
C GLU A 15 0.61 -23.31 -0.27
N ARG A 16 0.44 -23.20 1.05
CA ARG A 16 -0.02 -22.02 1.80
C ARG A 16 0.96 -21.67 2.90
N SER A 17 2.06 -21.05 2.52
CA SER A 17 3.07 -20.57 3.48
C SER A 17 2.44 -19.72 4.59
N VAL A 18 2.88 -19.94 5.83
CA VAL A 18 2.52 -19.11 7.01
C VAL A 18 2.76 -17.62 6.74
N LEU A 19 3.92 -17.28 6.18
CA LEU A 19 4.29 -15.89 5.88
C LEU A 19 3.36 -15.23 4.87
N GLY A 20 2.87 -15.98 3.86
CA GLY A 20 1.91 -15.48 2.88
C GLY A 20 0.54 -15.15 3.47
N VAL A 21 0.14 -15.82 4.57
CA VAL A 21 -1.07 -15.47 5.32
C VAL A 21 -0.83 -14.26 6.22
N PHE A 22 0.28 -14.27 6.97
CA PHE A 22 0.58 -13.22 7.95
C PHE A 22 1.06 -11.90 7.35
N ILE A 23 1.39 -11.85 6.06
CA ILE A 23 1.83 -10.60 5.43
C ILE A 23 0.79 -9.48 5.58
N HIS A 24 -0.50 -9.80 5.48
CA HIS A 24 -1.59 -8.82 5.58
C HIS A 24 -1.72 -8.22 6.98
N PRO A 25 -1.83 -8.99 8.08
CA PRO A 25 -1.89 -8.41 9.43
C PRO A 25 -0.56 -7.75 9.84
N ILE A 26 0.59 -8.26 9.42
CA ILE A 26 1.90 -7.60 9.69
C ILE A 26 1.92 -6.22 9.04
N THR A 27 1.53 -6.14 7.77
CA THR A 27 1.55 -4.88 7.01
C THR A 27 0.45 -3.93 7.46
N LEU A 28 -0.70 -4.44 7.91
CA LEU A 28 -1.73 -3.63 8.55
C LEU A 28 -1.19 -2.91 9.80
N LEU A 29 -0.51 -3.63 10.69
CA LEU A 29 -0.02 -3.09 11.96
C LEU A 29 1.20 -2.17 11.80
N THR A 30 1.95 -2.32 10.71
CA THR A 30 3.20 -1.56 10.46
C THR A 30 3.09 -0.57 9.30
N GLY A 31 1.99 -0.58 8.56
CA GLY A 31 1.82 0.15 7.31
C GLY A 31 1.63 1.65 7.45
N PHE A 32 1.17 2.15 8.60
CA PHE A 32 0.86 3.56 8.82
C PHE A 32 2.07 4.52 8.78
N PHE A 33 3.31 4.00 8.70
CA PHE A 33 4.53 4.81 8.70
C PHE A 33 5.61 4.31 7.73
N GLY A 34 5.22 3.67 6.63
CA GLY A 34 6.17 3.18 5.60
C GLY A 34 6.95 1.91 5.97
N ILE A 35 7.05 1.57 7.27
CA ILE A 35 7.69 0.33 7.73
C ILE A 35 7.03 -0.91 7.11
N GLY A 36 5.69 -0.95 7.06
CA GLY A 36 4.96 -2.05 6.42
C GLY A 36 5.28 -2.19 4.92
N ILE A 37 5.48 -1.07 4.21
CA ILE A 37 5.90 -1.10 2.79
C ILE A 37 7.27 -1.77 2.66
N MET A 38 8.23 -1.37 3.50
CA MET A 38 9.57 -1.96 3.49
C MET A 38 9.56 -3.46 3.80
N LEU A 39 8.84 -3.88 4.85
CA LEU A 39 8.71 -5.29 5.21
C LEU A 39 8.10 -6.10 4.06
N THR A 40 7.03 -5.59 3.45
CA THR A 40 6.36 -6.27 2.35
C THR A 40 7.22 -6.34 1.10
N ALA A 41 7.97 -5.28 0.80
CA ALA A 41 8.94 -5.26 -0.29
C ALA A 41 10.04 -6.30 -0.10
N VAL A 42 10.61 -6.40 1.10
CA VAL A 42 11.61 -7.42 1.43
C VAL A 42 11.04 -8.83 1.24
N VAL A 43 9.83 -9.08 1.76
CA VAL A 43 9.17 -10.39 1.59
C VAL A 43 8.90 -10.69 0.12
N TYR A 44 8.41 -9.72 -0.66
CA TYR A 44 8.16 -9.88 -2.09
C TYR A 44 9.44 -10.25 -2.86
N LEU A 45 10.53 -9.50 -2.65
CA LEU A 45 11.79 -9.65 -3.36
C LEU A 45 12.50 -10.97 -2.99
N LEU A 46 12.56 -11.29 -1.70
CA LEU A 46 13.35 -12.42 -1.20
C LEU A 46 12.60 -13.75 -1.17
N SER A 47 11.26 -13.75 -1.20
CA SER A 47 10.50 -15.00 -1.15
C SER A 47 10.64 -15.79 -2.46
N SER A 48 11.08 -17.04 -2.36
CA SER A 48 11.01 -18.04 -3.44
C SER A 48 9.64 -18.74 -3.53
N HIS A 49 8.83 -18.65 -2.48
CA HIS A 49 7.51 -19.27 -2.43
C HIS A 49 6.49 -18.43 -3.20
N GLN A 50 5.87 -19.01 -4.23
CA GLN A 50 4.95 -18.30 -5.13
C GLN A 50 3.76 -17.68 -4.38
N PHE A 51 3.12 -18.45 -3.48
CA PHE A 51 2.00 -17.96 -2.66
C PHE A 51 2.37 -16.75 -1.80
N THR A 52 3.51 -16.79 -1.09
CA THR A 52 4.00 -15.65 -0.31
C THR A 52 4.29 -14.45 -1.19
N ARG A 53 4.99 -14.66 -2.31
CA ARG A 53 5.36 -13.58 -3.23
C ARG A 53 4.12 -12.91 -3.84
N ALA A 54 3.10 -13.69 -4.21
CA ALA A 54 1.85 -13.17 -4.74
C ALA A 54 1.07 -12.34 -3.69
N ASN A 55 0.95 -12.84 -2.46
CA ASN A 55 0.29 -12.09 -1.38
C ASN A 55 1.05 -10.82 -1.02
N ALA A 56 2.38 -10.89 -0.93
CA ALA A 56 3.23 -9.73 -0.68
C ALA A 56 3.13 -8.69 -1.79
N ARG A 57 3.09 -9.09 -3.06
CA ARG A 57 2.85 -8.17 -4.19
C ARG A 57 1.52 -7.42 -4.07
N ASN A 58 0.45 -8.14 -3.74
CA ASN A 58 -0.88 -7.53 -3.62
C ASN A 58 -0.93 -6.52 -2.46
N ALA A 59 -0.37 -6.87 -1.31
CA ALA A 59 -0.25 -5.94 -0.18
C ALA A 59 0.63 -4.73 -0.55
N LEU A 60 1.77 -4.96 -1.22
CA LEU A 60 2.69 -3.90 -1.61
C LEU A 60 2.06 -2.92 -2.60
N ASN A 61 1.35 -3.42 -3.62
CA ASN A 61 0.60 -2.60 -4.57
C ASN A 61 -0.40 -1.68 -3.86
N TRP A 62 -1.15 -2.20 -2.90
CA TRP A 62 -2.10 -1.40 -2.12
C TRP A 62 -1.41 -0.32 -1.29
N HIS A 63 -0.42 -0.70 -0.48
CA HIS A 63 0.24 0.24 0.43
C HIS A 63 1.03 1.31 -0.33
N LEU A 64 1.68 0.97 -1.44
CA LEU A 64 2.31 1.96 -2.33
C LEU A 64 1.29 2.92 -2.93
N SER A 65 0.10 2.45 -3.29
CA SER A 65 -0.96 3.29 -3.85
C SER A 65 -1.47 4.30 -2.83
N VAL A 66 -1.83 3.84 -1.63
CA VAL A 66 -2.30 4.73 -0.55
C VAL A 66 -1.21 5.72 -0.15
N PHE A 67 0.04 5.26 -0.03
CA PHE A 67 1.18 6.11 0.30
C PHE A 67 1.49 7.14 -0.80
N GLY A 68 1.42 6.75 -2.06
CA GLY A 68 1.62 7.66 -3.19
C GLY A 68 0.56 8.76 -3.24
N VAL A 69 -0.72 8.41 -3.11
CA VAL A 69 -1.83 9.37 -3.05
C VAL A 69 -1.67 10.32 -1.85
N ALA A 70 -1.33 9.79 -0.68
CA ALA A 70 -1.07 10.60 0.51
C ALA A 70 0.10 11.58 0.27
N THR A 71 1.22 11.09 -0.26
CA THR A 71 2.42 11.91 -0.50
C THR A 71 2.14 13.05 -1.48
N VAL A 72 1.51 12.74 -2.62
CA VAL A 72 1.12 13.77 -3.60
C VAL A 72 0.11 14.74 -2.99
N GLY A 73 -0.87 14.23 -2.23
CA GLY A 73 -1.85 15.04 -1.52
C GLY A 73 -1.21 16.04 -0.55
N ILE A 74 -0.27 15.58 0.29
CA ILE A 74 0.49 16.42 1.22
C ILE A 74 1.26 17.50 0.45
N VAL A 75 2.01 17.11 -0.58
CA VAL A 75 2.81 18.06 -1.38
C VAL A 75 1.93 19.14 -1.99
N LEU A 76 0.84 18.76 -2.67
CA LEU A 76 -0.06 19.72 -3.30
C LEU A 76 -0.77 20.61 -2.27
N PHE A 77 -1.20 20.03 -1.14
CA PHE A 77 -1.85 20.77 -0.07
C PHE A 77 -0.92 21.82 0.54
N VAL A 78 0.34 21.45 0.82
CA VAL A 78 1.35 22.38 1.35
C VAL A 78 1.73 23.44 0.33
N LEU A 79 1.82 23.11 -0.96
CA LEU A 79 2.08 24.09 -2.03
C LEU A 79 0.93 25.11 -2.18
N GLY A 80 -0.31 24.68 -1.92
CA GLY A 80 -1.48 25.54 -1.96
C GLY A 80 -1.79 26.28 -0.66
N ALA A 81 -1.09 25.96 0.43
CA ALA A 81 -1.27 26.63 1.71
C ALA A 81 -0.81 28.09 1.61
N ASP A 82 -1.63 28.99 2.12
CA ASP A 82 -1.40 30.44 2.17
C ASP A 82 -1.00 30.91 3.58
N ASP A 83 -1.32 30.11 4.60
CA ASP A 83 -0.93 30.30 5.99
C ASP A 83 -0.24 29.06 6.59
N LEU A 84 0.84 29.28 7.33
CA LEU A 84 1.48 28.27 8.18
C LEU A 84 1.24 28.59 9.65
N THR A 85 0.80 27.59 10.41
CA THR A 85 0.69 27.70 11.87
C THR A 85 1.99 27.27 12.52
N THR A 86 2.64 28.19 13.23
CA THR A 86 3.87 27.93 13.99
C THR A 86 3.57 27.12 15.26
N THR A 87 4.62 26.58 15.90
CA THR A 87 4.48 25.81 17.16
C THR A 87 3.96 26.65 18.34
N THR A 88 3.98 27.97 18.24
CA THR A 88 3.40 28.91 19.22
C THR A 88 1.96 29.27 18.90
N GLY A 89 1.38 28.73 17.83
CA GLY A 89 0.01 29.00 17.38
C GLY A 89 -0.16 30.28 16.56
N GLN A 90 0.91 31.02 16.26
CA GLN A 90 0.84 32.14 15.34
C GLN A 90 0.73 31.66 13.89
N THR A 91 -0.20 32.23 13.13
CA THR A 91 -0.27 32.08 11.68
C THR A 91 0.65 33.09 11.00
N VAL A 92 1.43 32.60 10.03
CA VAL A 92 2.28 33.42 9.17
C VAL A 92 1.83 33.17 7.74
N SER A 93 1.52 34.24 7.02
CA SER A 93 1.18 34.14 5.61
C SER A 93 2.43 33.76 4.81
N VAL A 94 2.40 32.58 4.19
CA VAL A 94 3.47 32.02 3.38
C VAL A 94 2.86 31.50 2.10
N SER A 95 2.65 32.40 1.13
CA SER A 95 2.13 32.04 -0.18
C SER A 95 3.26 31.71 -1.15
N LEU A 96 3.34 30.44 -1.57
CA LEU A 96 4.34 29.95 -2.54
C LEU A 96 3.87 30.10 -4.00
N LEU A 97 2.57 30.24 -4.21
CA LEU A 97 1.93 30.31 -5.52
C LEU A 97 0.98 31.51 -5.60
N PRO A 98 0.74 32.08 -6.80
CA PRO A 98 -0.33 33.07 -6.98
C PRO A 98 -1.69 32.53 -6.52
N GLU A 99 -2.53 33.39 -5.95
CA GLU A 99 -3.78 33.02 -5.26
C GLU A 99 -4.71 32.05 -6.03
N PRO A 100 -4.97 32.22 -7.35
CA PRO A 100 -5.81 31.26 -8.06
C PRO A 100 -5.19 29.86 -8.13
N LEU A 101 -3.86 29.78 -8.26
CA LEU A 101 -3.14 28.51 -8.30
C LEU A 101 -3.05 27.90 -6.90
N ALA A 102 -2.76 28.71 -5.88
CA ALA A 102 -2.70 28.24 -4.49
C ALA A 102 -4.01 27.56 -4.08
N THR A 103 -5.14 28.20 -4.36
CA THR A 103 -6.48 27.66 -4.08
C THR A 103 -6.71 26.31 -4.77
N VAL A 104 -6.36 26.19 -6.05
CA VAL A 104 -6.52 24.94 -6.81
C VAL A 104 -5.65 23.82 -6.22
N PHE A 105 -4.39 24.13 -5.89
CA PHE A 105 -3.47 23.15 -5.31
C PHE A 105 -3.93 22.68 -3.92
N ALA A 106 -4.41 23.61 -3.08
CA ALA A 106 -4.96 23.28 -1.77
C ALA A 106 -6.21 22.38 -1.88
N LEU A 107 -7.12 22.69 -2.80
CA LEU A 107 -8.33 21.88 -3.02
C LEU A 107 -7.99 20.48 -3.54
N VAL A 108 -7.14 20.39 -4.57
CA VAL A 108 -6.73 19.09 -5.13
C VAL A 108 -5.98 18.28 -4.08
N GLY A 109 -5.03 18.90 -3.37
CA GLY A 109 -4.31 18.27 -2.26
C GLY A 109 -5.25 17.75 -1.18
N GLY A 110 -6.23 18.56 -0.76
CA GLY A 110 -7.24 18.19 0.22
C GLY A 110 -8.11 17.01 -0.22
N VAL A 111 -8.52 16.96 -1.49
CA VAL A 111 -9.25 15.81 -2.06
C VAL A 111 -8.41 14.55 -2.04
N LEU A 112 -7.14 14.63 -2.46
CA LEU A 112 -6.23 13.48 -2.43
C LEU A 112 -5.97 12.98 -1.01
N LEU A 113 -5.79 13.89 -0.05
CA LEU A 113 -5.66 13.56 1.37
C LEU A 113 -6.91 12.87 1.92
N PHE A 114 -8.10 13.34 1.54
CA PHE A 114 -9.35 12.68 1.89
C PHE A 114 -9.41 11.26 1.33
N LEU A 115 -9.07 11.06 0.05
CA LEU A 115 -9.01 9.74 -0.58
C LEU A 115 -7.96 8.84 0.08
N ALA A 116 -6.80 9.36 0.46
CA ALA A 116 -5.78 8.64 1.22
C ALA A 116 -6.29 8.23 2.61
N GLY A 117 -7.07 9.09 3.28
CA GLY A 117 -7.75 8.77 4.53
C GLY A 117 -8.75 7.63 4.37
N VAL A 118 -9.59 7.66 3.32
CA VAL A 118 -10.51 6.57 2.98
C VAL A 118 -9.72 5.28 2.68
N GLY A 119 -8.65 5.36 1.88
CA GLY A 119 -7.76 4.23 1.60
C GLY A 119 -7.13 3.66 2.88
N SER A 120 -6.76 4.50 3.83
CA SER A 120 -6.22 4.07 5.13
C SER A 120 -7.25 3.28 5.93
N LEU A 121 -8.52 3.69 5.93
CA LEU A 121 -9.61 2.92 6.56
C LEU A 121 -9.88 1.61 5.82
N LEU A 122 -9.91 1.64 4.48
CA LEU A 122 -10.08 0.45 3.66
C LEU A 122 -8.93 -0.56 3.83
N THR A 123 -7.74 -0.11 4.21
CA THR A 123 -6.59 -0.98 4.51
C THR A 123 -6.96 -1.99 5.59
N ILE A 124 -7.72 -1.59 6.61
CA ILE A 124 -8.19 -2.48 7.69
C ILE A 124 -9.09 -3.56 7.09
N VAL A 125 -10.12 -3.14 6.34
CA VAL A 125 -11.11 -4.04 5.73
C VAL A 125 -10.46 -5.02 4.75
N PHE A 126 -9.63 -4.51 3.84
CA PHE A 126 -8.99 -5.30 2.80
C PHE A 126 -7.92 -6.24 3.37
N SER A 127 -7.16 -5.83 4.39
CA SER A 127 -6.19 -6.72 5.01
C SER A 127 -6.86 -7.88 5.75
N ILE A 128 -8.00 -7.63 6.42
CA ILE A 128 -8.80 -8.71 7.02
C ILE A 128 -9.31 -9.66 5.93
N ALA A 129 -9.92 -9.12 4.87
CA ALA A 129 -10.43 -9.93 3.76
C ALA A 129 -9.32 -10.75 3.07
N ALA A 130 -8.16 -10.14 2.82
CA ALA A 130 -6.99 -10.77 2.23
C ALA A 130 -6.42 -11.87 3.14
N THR A 131 -6.42 -11.67 4.45
CA THR A 131 -6.02 -12.69 5.42
C THR A 131 -6.94 -13.91 5.33
N PHE A 132 -8.26 -13.72 5.34
CA PHE A 132 -9.21 -14.82 5.17
C PHE A 132 -9.01 -15.53 3.83
N LYS A 133 -8.87 -14.79 2.73
CA LYS A 133 -8.60 -15.37 1.41
C LYS A 133 -7.31 -16.18 1.39
N ALA A 134 -6.25 -15.69 2.05
CA ALA A 134 -4.97 -16.37 2.16
C ALA A 134 -5.06 -17.67 2.99
N ILE A 135 -5.83 -17.67 4.09
CA ILE A 135 -6.11 -18.89 4.88
C ILE A 135 -6.75 -19.98 3.99
N PHE A 136 -7.66 -19.59 3.11
CA PHE A 136 -8.29 -20.50 2.13
C PHE A 136 -7.42 -20.76 0.88
N GLY A 137 -6.16 -20.30 0.85
CA GLY A 137 -5.19 -20.61 -0.20
C GLY A 137 -5.24 -19.69 -1.43
N SER A 138 -5.93 -18.55 -1.35
CA SER A 138 -6.04 -17.59 -2.45
C SER A 138 -5.26 -16.31 -2.17
N ALA A 139 -4.36 -15.94 -3.09
CA ALA A 139 -3.73 -14.62 -3.09
C ALA A 139 -4.69 -13.59 -3.69
N TRP A 140 -5.32 -12.77 -2.85
CA TRP A 140 -6.34 -11.83 -3.28
C TRP A 140 -5.75 -10.45 -3.60
N ALA A 141 -6.07 -9.92 -4.77
CA ALA A 141 -5.71 -8.56 -5.17
C ALA A 141 -6.66 -7.55 -4.51
N TYR A 142 -6.09 -6.48 -3.97
CA TYR A 142 -6.86 -5.46 -3.28
C TYR A 142 -7.66 -4.65 -4.32
N PRO A 143 -8.98 -4.47 -4.14
CA PRO A 143 -9.79 -3.66 -5.04
C PRO A 143 -9.18 -2.27 -5.16
N PHE A 144 -9.10 -1.75 -6.39
CA PHE A 144 -8.54 -0.44 -6.73
C PHE A 144 -7.01 -0.31 -6.67
N ALA A 145 -6.27 -1.32 -6.20
CA ALA A 145 -4.81 -1.28 -6.24
C ALA A 145 -4.31 -1.47 -7.68
N PRO A 146 -3.67 -0.47 -8.32
CA PRO A 146 -2.93 -0.68 -9.56
C PRO A 146 -1.75 -1.64 -9.36
N ASP A 147 -1.29 -2.23 -10.46
CA ASP A 147 -0.16 -3.16 -10.45
C ASP A 147 1.20 -2.45 -10.52
N LEU A 148 1.46 -1.62 -9.50
CA LEU A 148 2.63 -0.74 -9.43
C LEU A 148 3.94 -1.50 -9.39
N VAL A 149 4.01 -2.62 -8.66
CA VAL A 149 5.23 -3.41 -8.52
C VAL A 149 5.70 -3.95 -9.87
N THR A 150 4.76 -4.42 -10.70
CA THR A 150 5.10 -4.90 -12.05
C THR A 150 5.46 -3.74 -12.96
N TRP A 151 4.70 -2.65 -12.91
CA TRP A 151 5.03 -1.46 -13.68
C TRP A 151 6.43 -0.92 -13.36
N LEU A 152 6.82 -0.81 -12.08
CA LEU A 152 8.17 -0.41 -11.66
C LEU A 152 9.25 -1.35 -12.22
N GLY A 153 9.02 -2.67 -12.15
CA GLY A 153 9.95 -3.64 -12.73
C GLY A 153 10.13 -3.50 -14.24
N THR A 154 9.09 -3.06 -14.97
CA THR A 154 9.22 -2.77 -16.41
C THR A 154 10.07 -1.54 -16.71
N LEU A 155 10.04 -0.52 -15.85
CA LEU A 155 10.87 0.68 -16.01
C LEU A 155 12.36 0.34 -15.84
N GLU A 156 12.70 -0.40 -14.78
CA GLU A 156 14.10 -0.79 -14.51
C GLU A 156 14.71 -1.67 -15.62
N LEU A 157 13.90 -2.52 -16.26
CA LEU A 157 14.35 -3.38 -17.36
C LEU A 157 14.45 -2.61 -18.69
N GLY A 158 13.59 -1.62 -18.91
CA GLY A 158 13.67 -0.73 -20.08
C GLY A 158 14.98 0.05 -20.10
N ASP A 159 15.37 0.62 -18.96
CA ASP A 159 16.61 1.41 -18.81
C ASP A 159 17.90 0.57 -18.92
N ARG A 160 17.82 -0.76 -18.76
CA ARG A 160 18.97 -1.67 -18.92
C ARG A 160 19.18 -2.18 -20.33
N LEU A 161 18.26 -1.93 -21.26
CA LEU A 161 18.28 -2.44 -22.64
C LEU A 161 18.48 -1.33 -23.69
N THR A 162 18.72 -0.10 -23.27
CA THR A 162 19.07 1.08 -24.09
C THR A 162 20.42 1.65 -23.69
#